data_AF-A0A8W8LET0-F1
#
_entry.id   AF-A0A8W8LET0-F1
#
_cell.length_a   1.000
_cell.length_b   1.000
_cell.length_c   1.000
_cell.angle_alpha   90.00
_cell.angle_beta   90.00
_cell.angle_gamma   90.00
#
_symmetry.space_group_name_H-M   'P 1'
#
loop_
_entity.id
_entity.type
_entity.pdbx_description
1 polymer ?
#
loop_
_entity_poly.entity_id
_entity_poly.type
_entity_poly.pdbx_seq_one_letter_code
_entity_poly.pdbx_strand_id
1 'polypeptide(L)'
;SCDFGGIRNIHTESQSEMEAWEAMVDYSKLSETDLKIHQRHVAANKAGKLFYVDPQTGYQVMTRRAHLERGECCGNECRHCPYGRKNVPEEKRRKKFNSAFYI
;
A
#
# COMPACT_ATOMS: atom_id res chain seq x y z
N SER A 1 31.76 -1.45 -18.78
CA SER A 1 30.66 -2.07 -19.53
C SER A 1 29.49 -2.20 -18.59
N CYS A 2 28.44 -1.43 -18.84
CA CYS A 2 27.25 -1.33 -18.01
C CYS A 2 26.15 -2.09 -18.76
N ASP A 3 26.01 -3.39 -18.49
CA ASP A 3 25.02 -4.25 -19.13
C ASP A 3 24.35 -5.13 -18.07
N PHE A 4 23.10 -4.82 -17.79
CA PHE A 4 21.94 -5.61 -18.22
C PHE A 4 20.72 -5.14 -17.42
N GLY A 5 19.78 -4.52 -18.12
CA GLY A 5 18.43 -4.29 -17.62
C GLY A 5 17.81 -5.60 -17.19
N GLY A 6 17.83 -5.86 -15.88
CA GLY A 6 16.98 -6.86 -15.27
C GLY A 6 15.56 -6.36 -15.35
N ILE A 7 14.78 -6.88 -16.30
CA ILE A 7 13.31 -6.87 -16.19
C ILE A 7 13.02 -7.60 -14.88
N ARG A 8 12.86 -6.85 -13.79
CA ARG A 8 12.42 -7.40 -12.51
C ARG A 8 11.09 -8.09 -12.81
N ASN A 9 11.02 -9.40 -12.58
CA ASN A 9 9.79 -10.15 -12.66
C ASN A 9 8.82 -9.58 -11.61
N ILE A 10 7.97 -8.66 -12.04
CA ILE A 10 6.99 -7.93 -11.21
C ILE A 10 5.97 -8.89 -10.58
N HIS A 11 5.87 -10.12 -11.11
CA HIS A 11 4.96 -11.15 -10.65
C HIS A 11 5.42 -11.91 -9.40
N THR A 12 6.67 -11.73 -8.94
CA THR A 12 7.24 -12.49 -7.81
C THR A 12 7.86 -11.61 -6.72
N GLU A 13 7.37 -10.38 -6.52
CA GLU A 13 7.44 -9.77 -5.19
C GLU A 13 6.48 -10.58 -4.30
N SER A 14 7.04 -11.70 -3.81
CA SER A 14 6.32 -12.85 -3.30
C SER A 14 5.59 -12.50 -2.02
N GLN A 15 4.52 -13.24 -1.71
CA GLN A 15 3.73 -13.10 -0.48
C GLN A 15 4.57 -12.79 0.77
N SER A 16 5.80 -13.33 0.84
CA SER A 16 6.81 -13.05 1.87
C SER A 16 7.15 -11.56 2.09
N GLU A 17 7.19 -10.71 1.08
CA GLU A 17 7.49 -9.28 1.26
C GLU A 17 6.31 -8.52 1.86
N MET A 18 5.10 -8.97 1.53
CA MET A 18 3.87 -8.44 2.09
C MET A 18 3.69 -8.90 3.54
N GLU A 19 4.06 -10.15 3.85
CA GLU A 19 4.13 -10.68 5.20
C GLU A 19 5.20 -9.99 6.04
N ALA A 20 6.39 -9.75 5.49
CA ALA A 20 7.46 -9.01 6.15
C ALA A 20 7.02 -7.59 6.49
N TRP A 21 6.28 -6.94 5.59
CA TRP A 21 5.69 -5.64 5.85
C TRP A 21 4.59 -5.70 6.92
N GLU A 22 3.70 -6.70 6.87
CA GLU A 22 2.64 -6.92 7.86
C GLU A 22 3.24 -7.14 9.27
N ALA A 23 4.39 -7.82 9.36
CA ALA A 23 5.12 -8.05 10.60
C ALA A 23 5.75 -6.77 11.20
N MET A 24 5.97 -5.73 10.39
CA MET A 24 6.48 -4.43 10.87
C MET A 24 5.37 -3.50 11.37
N VAL A 25 4.10 -3.86 11.19
CA VAL A 25 2.98 -3.04 11.62
C VAL A 25 2.85 -3.09 13.14
N ASP A 26 2.97 -1.92 13.77
CA ASP A 26 2.67 -1.75 15.19
C ASP A 26 1.15 -1.59 15.39
N TYR A 27 0.47 -2.72 15.66
CA TYR A 27 -0.97 -2.79 15.88
C TYR A 27 -1.45 -2.03 17.12
N SER A 28 -0.58 -1.81 18.11
CA SER A 28 -0.94 -1.08 19.33
C SER A 28 -1.24 0.40 19.07
N LYS A 29 -0.75 0.94 17.94
CA LYS A 29 -0.95 2.33 17.50
C LYS A 29 -2.15 2.53 16.57
N LEU A 30 -2.87 1.48 16.21
CA LEU A 30 -4.03 1.57 15.32
C LEU A 30 -5.31 1.83 16.13
N SER A 31 -6.11 2.79 15.69
CA SER A 31 -7.49 2.92 16.17
C SER A 31 -8.33 1.72 15.69
N GLU A 32 -9.51 1.51 16.29
CA GLU A 32 -10.43 0.45 15.85
C GLU A 32 -10.81 0.61 14.36
N THR A 33 -10.94 1.84 13.89
CA THR A 33 -11.23 2.14 12.48
C THR A 33 -10.03 1.82 11.60
N ASP A 34 -8.82 2.21 12.00
CA ASP A 34 -7.62 1.93 11.23
C ASP A 34 -7.32 0.44 11.13
N LEU A 35 -7.59 -0.29 12.21
CA LEU A 35 -7.48 -1.75 12.22
C LEU A 35 -8.41 -2.38 11.18
N LYS A 36 -9.66 -1.94 11.10
CA LYS A 36 -10.62 -2.43 10.08
C LYS A 36 -10.14 -2.10 8.66
N ILE A 37 -9.63 -0.89 8.43
CA ILE A 37 -9.08 -0.49 7.12
C ILE A 37 -7.90 -1.39 6.74
N HIS A 38 -6.94 -1.57 7.65
CA HIS A 38 -5.76 -2.41 7.45
C HIS A 38 -6.14 -3.87 7.18
N GLN A 39 -7.07 -4.44 7.96
CA GLN A 39 -7.56 -5.81 7.75
C GLN A 39 -8.22 -5.99 6.37
N ARG A 40 -9.00 -5.00 5.90
CA ARG A 40 -9.59 -5.05 4.54
C ARG A 40 -8.52 -5.02 3.45
N HIS A 41 -7.48 -4.21 3.62
CA HIS A 41 -6.32 -4.20 2.74
C HIS A 41 -5.60 -5.56 2.73
N VAL A 42 -5.28 -6.12 3.90
CA VAL A 42 -4.60 -7.42 4.03
C VAL A 42 -5.43 -8.53 3.40
N ALA A 43 -6.73 -8.57 3.66
CA ALA A 43 -7.64 -9.55 3.06
C ALA A 43 -7.71 -9.43 1.53
N ALA A 44 -7.78 -8.20 1.00
CA ALA A 44 -7.77 -7.97 -0.44
C ALA A 44 -6.46 -8.45 -1.08
N ASN A 45 -5.32 -8.16 -0.45
CA ASN A 45 -4.02 -8.62 -0.91
C ASN A 45 -3.88 -10.15 -0.92
N LYS A 46 -4.29 -10.82 0.17
CA LYS A 46 -4.27 -12.29 0.28
C LYS A 46 -5.18 -12.95 -0.77
N ALA A 47 -6.30 -12.30 -1.11
CA ALA A 47 -7.19 -12.71 -2.18
C ALA A 47 -6.73 -12.32 -3.59
N GLY A 48 -5.55 -11.72 -3.76
CA GLY A 48 -5.04 -11.25 -5.06
C GLY A 48 -5.82 -10.07 -5.66
N LYS A 49 -6.63 -9.36 -4.85
CA LYS A 49 -7.40 -8.20 -5.29
C LYS A 49 -6.54 -6.94 -5.24
N LEU A 50 -6.68 -6.10 -6.27
CA LEU A 50 -5.98 -4.83 -6.40
C LEU A 50 -6.67 -3.67 -5.65
N PHE A 51 -7.91 -3.88 -5.21
CA PHE A 51 -8.70 -2.85 -4.56
C PHE A 51 -9.51 -3.43 -3.39
N TYR A 52 -9.80 -2.57 -2.42
CA TYR A 52 -10.77 -2.83 -1.36
C TYR A 52 -11.63 -1.58 -1.15
N VAL A 53 -12.81 -1.76 -0.56
CA VAL A 53 -13.67 -0.65 -0.14
C VAL A 53 -13.29 -0.27 1.28
N ASP A 54 -12.91 1.00 1.47
CA ASP A 54 -12.59 1.58 2.77
C ASP A 54 -13.86 1.62 3.62
N PRO A 55 -13.93 0.90 4.76
CA PRO A 55 -15.11 0.85 5.60
C PRO A 55 -15.45 2.19 6.26
N GLN A 56 -14.51 3.14 6.35
CA GLN A 56 -14.73 4.45 6.93
C GLN A 56 -15.31 5.43 5.90
N THR A 57 -14.77 5.44 4.68
CA THR A 57 -15.08 6.47 3.67
C THR A 57 -15.99 5.98 2.55
N GLY A 58 -16.12 4.66 2.37
CA GLY A 58 -16.84 4.05 1.25
C GLY A 58 -16.09 4.09 -0.08
N TYR A 59 -14.89 4.67 -0.14
CA TYR A 59 -14.11 4.77 -1.37
C TYR A 59 -13.41 3.47 -1.74
N GLN A 60 -13.24 3.24 -3.04
CA GLN A 60 -12.39 2.19 -3.56
C GLN A 60 -10.92 2.61 -3.44
N VAL A 61 -10.15 1.88 -2.66
CA VAL A 61 -8.74 2.16 -2.37
C VAL A 61 -7.86 1.08 -2.99
N MET A 62 -6.80 1.51 -3.68
CA MET A 62 -5.76 0.62 -4.20
C MET A 62 -4.99 -0.05 -3.07
N THR A 63 -4.77 -1.35 -3.22
CA THR A 63 -3.90 -2.09 -2.32
C THR A 63 -2.43 -1.79 -2.59
N ARG A 64 -1.57 -2.20 -1.66
CA ARG A 64 -0.11 -2.09 -1.86
C ARG A 64 0.32 -2.86 -3.12
N ARG A 65 -0.22 -4.07 -3.31
CA ARG A 65 0.04 -4.90 -4.49
C ARG A 65 -0.32 -4.18 -5.79
N ALA A 66 -1.45 -3.47 -5.85
CA ALA A 66 -1.85 -2.72 -7.04
C ALA A 66 -0.81 -1.65 -7.43
N HIS A 67 -0.20 -1.00 -6.45
CA HIS A 67 0.89 -0.07 -6.72
C HIS A 67 2.17 -0.75 -7.18
N LEU A 68 2.50 -1.92 -6.63
CA LEU A 68 3.67 -2.71 -7.07
C LEU A 68 3.50 -3.20 -8.50
N GLU A 69 2.33 -3.72 -8.86
CA GLU A 69 2.00 -4.12 -10.24
C GLU A 69 2.05 -2.93 -11.20
N ARG A 70 1.60 -1.75 -10.76
CA ARG A 70 1.70 -0.51 -11.54
C ARG A 70 3.15 -0.04 -11.71
N GLY A 71 4.03 -0.30 -10.74
CA GLY A 71 5.42 0.14 -10.73
C GLY A 71 5.65 1.61 -10.36
N GLU A 72 4.60 2.38 -10.06
CA GLU A 72 4.73 3.81 -9.74
C GLU A 72 3.64 4.37 -8.81
N CYS A 73 3.91 5.56 -8.26
CA CYS A 73 2.95 6.30 -7.45
C CYS A 73 1.89 6.96 -8.34
N CYS A 74 0.60 6.74 -8.06
CA CYS A 74 -0.49 7.30 -8.85
C CYS A 74 -0.80 8.79 -8.61
N GLY A 75 -0.19 9.44 -7.61
CA GLY A 75 -0.44 10.86 -7.28
C GLY A 75 -1.75 11.19 -6.54
N ASN A 76 -2.60 10.19 -6.25
CA ASN A 76 -3.94 10.38 -5.66
C ASN A 76 -4.03 10.13 -4.14
N GLU A 77 -2.97 10.43 -3.37
CA GLU A 77 -2.98 10.32 -1.90
C GLU A 77 -3.46 8.97 -1.32
N CYS A 78 -3.18 7.86 -2.02
CA CYS A 78 -3.60 6.53 -1.59
C CYS A 78 -2.99 6.12 -0.24
N ARG A 79 -3.77 5.34 0.53
CA ARG A 79 -3.41 4.91 1.89
C ARG A 79 -2.15 4.03 1.91
N HIS A 80 -2.02 3.10 0.96
CA HIS A 80 -0.99 2.05 0.98
C HIS A 80 0.08 2.21 -0.12
N CYS A 81 0.49 3.45 -0.41
CA CYS A 81 1.52 3.71 -1.43
C CYS A 81 2.91 3.25 -0.96
N PRO A 82 3.55 2.25 -1.60
CA PRO A 82 4.89 1.79 -1.23
C PRO A 82 5.99 2.80 -1.63
N TYR A 83 5.69 3.72 -2.54
CA TYR A 83 6.64 4.72 -3.07
C TYR A 83 6.63 6.04 -2.29
N GLY A 84 6.19 6.04 -1.04
CA GLY A 84 6.24 7.23 -0.17
C GLY A 84 5.40 8.41 -0.67
N ARG A 85 4.39 8.18 -1.52
CA ARG A 85 3.58 9.24 -2.17
C ARG A 85 4.40 10.28 -2.94
N LYS A 86 5.51 9.86 -3.56
CA LYS A 86 6.42 10.75 -4.32
C LYS A 86 5.75 11.60 -5.41
N ASN A 87 4.68 11.10 -6.03
CA ASN A 87 3.97 11.80 -7.12
C ASN A 87 2.77 12.62 -6.62
N VAL A 88 2.52 12.68 -5.31
CA VAL A 88 1.46 13.53 -4.76
C VAL A 88 2.00 14.97 -4.66
N PRO A 89 1.28 15.99 -5.17
CA PRO A 89 1.67 17.39 -5.01
C PRO A 89 1.89 17.75 -3.53
N GLU A 90 2.89 18.57 -3.23
CA GLU A 90 3.29 18.87 -1.85
C GLU A 90 2.15 19.50 -1.05
N GLU A 91 1.37 20.38 -1.69
CA GLU A 91 0.21 21.05 -1.10
C GLU A 91 -0.92 20.08 -0.71
N LYS A 92 -0.88 18.85 -1.22
CA LYS A 92 -1.81 17.77 -0.92
C LYS A 92 -1.23 16.72 0.03
N ARG A 93 0.08 16.67 0.30
CA ARG A 93 0.72 15.67 1.18
C ARG A 93 0.48 15.93 2.68
N ARG A 94 -0.78 15.99 3.11
CA ARG A 94 -1.18 16.33 4.49
C ARG A 94 -1.31 15.12 5.42
N LYS A 95 -1.58 13.96 4.84
CA LYS A 95 -1.84 12.72 5.58
C LYS A 95 -0.59 12.19 6.29
N LYS A 96 -0.71 11.78 7.55
CA LYS A 96 0.39 11.25 8.38
C LYS A 96 0.49 9.73 8.22
N PHE A 97 1.70 9.18 8.28
CA PHE A 97 1.88 7.73 8.39
C PHE A 97 1.69 7.32 9.85
N ASN A 98 0.78 6.39 10.13
CA ASN A 98 0.60 5.88 11.49
C ASN A 98 1.69 4.83 11.80
N SER A 99 1.50 3.61 11.31
CA SER A 99 2.43 2.48 11.35
C SER A 99 2.11 1.49 10.22
N ALA A 100 0.87 1.50 9.69
CA ALA A 100 0.39 0.64 8.62
C ALA A 100 0.05 1.41 7.33
N PHE A 101 -0.41 2.65 7.38
CA PHE A 101 -0.78 3.39 6.18
C PHE A 101 -0.89 4.88 6.45
N TYR A 102 -1.20 5.62 5.39
CA TYR A 102 -1.41 7.06 5.48
C TYR A 102 -2.87 7.40 5.84
N ILE A 103 -3.02 8.17 6.93
CA ILE A 103 -4.30 8.71 7.44
C ILE A 103 -4.35 10.23 7.32
#